data_AF-A0A7V9AUT3-F1
#
_entry.id   AF-A0A7V9AUT3-F1
#
_cell.length_a   1.000
_cell.length_b   1.000
_cell.length_c   1.000
_cell.angle_alpha   90.00
_cell.angle_beta   90.00
_cell.angle_gamma   90.00
#
_symmetry.space_group_name_H-M   'P 1'
#
loop_
_entity.id
_entity.type
_entity.pdbx_description
1 polymer ?
#
loop_
_entity_poly.entity_id
_entity_poly.type
_entity_poly.pdbx_seq_one_letter_code
_entity_poly.pdbx_strand_id
1 'polypeptide(L)'
;MFAGIGAVAPGWSMSLTGAGDPTRITVAKVSGNLFDTVRAQPLLGRPFNEAAARTGADAVIVLTHDLWMKRFGGDRSSDVRLPSTATRTRSSP
;
A
#
# COMPACT_ATOMS: atom_id res chain seq x y z
N MET A 1 15.04 22.92 12.03
CA MET A 1 14.30 21.88 12.79
C MET A 1 13.38 21.15 11.82
N PHE A 2 13.24 19.83 11.92
CA PHE A 2 12.34 19.05 11.06
C PHE A 2 10.92 19.01 11.66
N ALA A 3 9.89 19.04 10.82
CA ALA A 3 8.48 19.02 11.25
C ALA A 3 7.97 17.61 11.58
N GLY A 4 8.67 16.56 11.15
CA GLY A 4 8.32 15.16 11.37
C GLY A 4 9.35 14.23 10.72
N ILE A 5 9.34 12.96 11.13
CA ILE A 5 10.15 11.90 10.53
C ILE A 5 9.21 10.74 10.19
N GLY A 6 9.28 10.27 8.94
CA GLY A 6 8.57 9.09 8.45
C GLY A 6 9.52 7.89 8.39
N ALA A 7 8.97 6.69 8.52
CA ALA A 7 9.70 5.44 8.39
C ALA A 7 9.18 4.63 7.21
N VAL A 8 10.09 3.97 6.50
CA VAL A 8 9.79 3.00 5.45
C VAL A 8 10.56 1.73 5.76
N ALA A 9 9.85 0.62 5.95
CA ALA A 9 10.48 -0.69 6.08
C ALA A 9 10.96 -1.19 4.72
N PRO A 10 12.00 -2.04 4.66
CA PRO A 10 12.40 -2.70 3.42
C PRO A 10 11.20 -3.35 2.74
N GLY A 11 11.05 -3.09 1.45
CA GLY A 11 9.98 -3.68 0.67
C GLY A 11 10.13 -5.19 0.57
N TRP A 12 9.02 -5.91 0.47
CA TRP A 12 9.01 -7.34 0.17
C TRP A 12 8.15 -7.60 -1.06
N SER A 13 8.46 -8.71 -1.75
CA SER A 13 7.63 -9.16 -2.85
C SER A 13 6.38 -9.89 -2.34
N MET A 14 5.26 -9.60 -2.97
CA MET A 14 3.99 -10.27 -2.75
C MET A 14 3.33 -10.55 -4.09
N SER A 15 2.64 -11.68 -4.21
CA SER A 15 1.81 -11.98 -5.38
C SER A 15 0.44 -11.35 -5.19
N LEU A 16 0.07 -10.40 -6.04
CA LEU A 16 -1.27 -9.86 -6.15
C LEU A 16 -2.08 -10.75 -7.09
N THR A 17 -3.16 -11.32 -6.58
CA THR A 17 -4.14 -12.15 -7.29
C THR A 17 -5.52 -11.46 -7.28
N GLY A 18 -6.53 -11.99 -7.98
CA GLY A 18 -7.90 -11.46 -7.92
C GLY A 18 -8.20 -10.24 -8.82
N ALA A 19 -7.20 -9.71 -9.53
CA ALA A 19 -7.34 -8.66 -10.55
C ALA A 19 -6.65 -9.10 -11.86
N GLY A 20 -7.08 -10.24 -12.40
CA GLY A 20 -6.44 -10.92 -13.55
C GLY A 20 -5.29 -11.84 -13.16
N ASP A 21 -4.27 -11.93 -14.01
CA ASP A 21 -3.13 -12.83 -13.81
C ASP A 21 -2.33 -12.47 -12.54
N PRO A 22 -1.92 -13.48 -11.76
CA PRO A 22 -1.05 -13.29 -10.60
C PRO A 22 0.17 -12.47 -10.96
N THR A 23 0.47 -11.44 -10.18
CA THR A 23 1.66 -10.61 -10.45
C THR A 23 2.39 -10.24 -9.20
N ARG A 24 3.71 -10.33 -9.31
CA ARG A 24 4.62 -9.97 -8.25
C ARG A 24 4.70 -8.46 -8.14
N ILE A 25 4.27 -7.94 -7.00
CA ILE A 25 4.39 -6.53 -6.64
C ILE A 25 5.34 -6.39 -5.45
N THR A 26 5.99 -5.23 -5.36
CA THR A 26 6.76 -4.84 -4.18
C THR A 26 5.86 -4.04 -3.27
N VAL A 27 5.77 -4.46 -2.00
CA VAL A 27 4.98 -3.80 -0.96
C VAL A 27 5.93 -3.35 0.14
N ALA A 28 5.69 -2.17 0.70
CA ALA A 28 6.43 -1.66 1.85
C ALA A 28 5.46 -1.22 2.94
N LYS A 29 5.87 -1.42 4.20
CA LYS A 29 5.20 -0.82 5.36
C LYS A 29 5.78 0.56 5.60
N VAL A 30 4.92 1.52 5.87
CA VAL A 30 5.30 2.90 6.14
C VAL A 30 4.68 3.37 7.45
N SER A 31 5.28 4.37 8.09
CA SER A 31 4.66 5.04 9.24
C SER A 31 3.40 5.81 8.80
N GLY A 32 2.43 5.92 9.71
CA GLY A 32 1.16 6.60 9.41
C GLY A 32 1.32 8.09 9.03
N ASN A 33 2.38 8.74 9.52
CA ASN A 33 2.72 10.14 9.24
C ASN A 33 3.60 10.32 8.00
N LEU A 34 3.86 9.28 7.20
CA LEU A 34 4.81 9.38 6.08
C LEU A 34 4.38 10.46 5.08
N PHE A 35 3.12 10.43 4.66
CA PHE A 35 2.58 11.38 3.67
C PHE A 35 2.67 12.84 4.15
N ASP A 36 2.41 13.08 5.44
CA ASP A 36 2.55 14.40 6.04
C ASP A 36 4.01 14.84 6.09
N THR A 37 4.92 13.91 6.40
CA THR A 37 6.36 14.18 6.48
C THR A 37 6.94 14.57 5.12
N VAL A 38 6.57 13.83 4.06
CA VAL A 38 7.02 14.12 2.69
C VAL A 38 6.15 15.15 1.97
N ARG A 39 5.10 15.65 2.64
CA ARG A 39 4.10 16.58 2.09
C ARG A 39 3.50 16.12 0.75
N ALA A 40 3.21 14.83 0.65
CA ALA A 40 2.57 14.24 -0.52
C ALA A 40 1.09 13.98 -0.24
N GLN A 41 0.23 14.21 -1.24
CA GLN A 41 -1.17 13.82 -1.21
C GLN A 41 -1.45 12.75 -2.26
N PRO A 42 -2.22 11.71 -1.94
CA PRO A 42 -2.67 10.76 -2.94
C PRO A 42 -3.63 11.45 -3.91
N LEU A 43 -3.57 11.06 -5.19
CA LEU A 43 -4.46 11.59 -6.23
C LEU A 43 -5.94 11.31 -5.92
N LEU A 44 -6.21 10.20 -5.24
CA LEU A 44 -7.54 9.75 -4.87
C LEU A 44 -7.53 9.16 -3.46
N GLY A 45 -8.63 9.35 -2.72
CA GLY A 45 -8.81 8.79 -1.38
C GLY A 45 -8.18 9.64 -0.28
N ARG A 46 -7.78 8.98 0.81
CA ARG A 46 -7.17 9.63 1.99
C ARG A 46 -5.78 9.04 2.22
N PRO A 47 -4.81 9.84 2.67
CA PRO A 47 -3.51 9.31 3.07
C PRO A 47 -3.67 8.40 4.30
N PHE A 48 -2.64 7.61 4.59
CA PHE A 48 -2.56 6.96 5.90
C PHE A 48 -2.64 8.01 7.01
N ASN A 49 -3.25 7.64 8.12
CA ASN A 49 -3.20 8.40 9.36
C ASN A 49 -2.62 7.50 10.46
N GLU A 50 -2.25 8.09 11.59
CA GLU A 50 -1.73 7.31 12.72
C GLU A 50 -2.72 6.28 13.25
N ALA A 51 -4.03 6.50 13.08
CA ALA A 51 -5.05 5.53 13.49
C ALA A 51 -4.96 4.23 12.67
N ALA A 52 -4.63 4.31 11.38
CA ALA A 52 -4.40 3.15 10.51
C ALA A 52 -3.12 2.36 10.87
N ALA A 53 -2.21 2.95 11.66
CA ALA A 53 -0.99 2.28 12.13
C ALA A 53 -1.21 1.44 13.40
N ARG A 54 -2.42 1.46 13.99
CA ARG A 54 -2.74 0.70 15.22
C ARG A 54 -2.98 -0.78 14.90
N THR A 55 -2.58 -1.64 15.83
CA THR A 55 -2.91 -3.06 15.78
C THR A 55 -4.43 -3.25 15.78
N GLY A 56 -4.95 -3.95 14.77
CA GLY A 56 -6.40 -4.18 14.61
C GLY A 56 -7.15 -3.07 13.87
N ALA A 57 -6.48 -2.03 13.39
CA ALA A 57 -7.08 -1.07 12.48
C ALA A 57 -7.33 -1.71 11.10
N ASP A 58 -8.24 -1.11 10.34
CA ASP A 58 -8.55 -1.55 8.97
C ASP A 58 -7.29 -1.58 8.10
N ALA A 59 -7.19 -2.60 7.25
CA ALA A 59 -6.08 -2.76 6.33
C ALA A 59 -6.18 -1.72 5.20
N VAL A 60 -5.53 -0.57 5.38
CA VAL A 60 -5.43 0.46 4.34
C VAL A 60 -4.19 0.22 3.48
N ILE A 61 -4.35 0.29 2.16
CA ILE A 61 -3.24 0.24 1.20
C ILE A 61 -3.33 1.43 0.25
N VAL A 62 -2.18 2.03 -0.07
CA VAL A 62 -2.05 3.02 -1.14
C VAL A 62 -1.39 2.34 -2.32
N LEU A 63 -2.01 2.43 -3.50
CA LEU A 63 -1.49 1.89 -4.74
C LEU A 63 -0.69 2.95 -5.48
N THR A 64 0.40 2.54 -6.15
CA THR A 64 1.05 3.42 -7.12
C THR A 64 0.11 3.64 -8.30
N HIS A 65 0.21 4.83 -8.91
CA HIS A 65 -0.64 5.21 -10.04
C HIS A 65 -0.57 4.19 -11.19
N ASP A 66 0.63 3.72 -11.54
CA ASP A 66 0.82 2.74 -12.61
C ASP A 66 0.15 1.39 -12.32
N LEU A 67 0.22 0.91 -11.07
CA LEU A 67 -0.43 -0.32 -10.67
C LEU A 67 -1.96 -0.15 -10.73
N TRP A 68 -2.46 0.98 -10.24
CA TRP A 68 -3.88 1.31 -10.28
C TRP A 68 -4.43 1.37 -11.71
N MET A 69 -3.75 2.08 -12.62
CA MET A 69 -4.16 2.16 -14.02
C MET A 69 -4.09 0.81 -14.74
N LYS A 70 -3.01 0.05 -14.55
CA LYS A 70 -2.81 -1.24 -15.25
C LYS A 70 -3.73 -2.36 -14.75
N ARG A 71 -4.13 -2.34 -13.47
CA ARG A 71 -4.88 -3.45 -12.85
C ARG A 71 -6.34 -3.16 -12.60
N PHE A 72 -6.63 -1.92 -12.26
CA PHE A 72 -7.98 -1.52 -11.90
C PHE A 72 -8.56 -0.56 -12.95
N GLY A 73 -7.85 -0.28 -14.05
CA GLY A 73 -8.36 0.54 -15.14
C GLY A 73 -8.69 1.98 -14.72
N GLY A 74 -8.12 2.46 -13.61
CA GLY A 74 -8.52 3.75 -13.04
C GLY A 74 -9.87 3.72 -12.31
N ASP A 75 -10.37 2.55 -11.92
CA ASP A 75 -11.62 2.42 -11.17
C ASP A 75 -11.48 3.06 -9.78
N ARG A 76 -12.44 3.94 -9.44
CA ARG A 76 -12.49 4.69 -8.19
C ARG A 76 -13.29 3.96 -7.10
N SER A 77 -13.76 2.75 -7.39
CA SER A 77 -14.49 1.95 -6.42
C SER A 77 -13.62 1.70 -5.19
N SER A 78 -14.08 2.18 -4.03
CA SER A 78 -13.39 2.03 -2.74
C SER A 78 -13.31 0.57 -2.26
N ASP A 79 -13.99 -0.35 -2.95
CA ASP A 79 -13.95 -1.80 -2.72
C ASP A 79 -12.91 -2.47 -3.62
N VAL A 80 -11.65 -2.01 -3.55
CA VAL A 80 -10.54 -2.83 -4.05
C VAL A 80 -10.35 -3.96 -3.03
N ARG A 81 -11.10 -5.04 -3.23
CA ARG A 81 -10.97 -6.24 -2.39
C ARG A 81 -9.64 -6.91 -2.70
N LEU A 82 -8.67 -6.67 -1.83
CA LEU A 82 -7.38 -7.36 -1.91
C LEU A 82 -7.62 -8.87 -1.74
N PRO A 83 -6.97 -9.72 -2.55
CA PRO A 83 -7.09 -11.15 -2.40
C PRO A 83 -6.59 -11.58 -1.02
N SER A 84 -7.41 -12.35 -0.30
CA SER A 84 -7.14 -12.85 1.05
C SER A 84 -5.95 -13.80 1.15
N THR A 85 -5.33 -14.17 0.02
CA THR A 85 -4.21 -15.10 -0.09
C THR A 85 -2.92 -14.36 -0.46
N ALA A 86 -2.47 -13.52 0.48
CA ALA A 86 -1.15 -12.92 0.47
C ALA A 86 -0.08 -13.97 0.83
N THR A 87 0.26 -14.85 -0.10
CA THR A 87 1.36 -15.80 0.13
C THR A 87 2.68 -15.02 0.09
N ARG A 88 3.26 -14.77 1.28
CA ARG A 88 4.62 -14.26 1.43
C ARG A 88 5.56 -15.25 0.73
N THR A 89 6.01 -14.90 -0.48
CA THR A 89 7.06 -15.67 -1.15
C THR A 89 8.33 -15.47 -0.32
N ARG A 90 8.60 -16.42 0.57
CA ARG A 90 9.85 -16.50 1.32
C ARG A 90 10.92 -16.85 0.29
N SER A 91 11.64 -15.86 -0.23
CA SER A 91 12.95 -16.11 -0.85
C SER A 91 13.84 -16.66 0.25
N SER A 92 14.04 -17.99 0.24
CA SER A 92 15.20 -18.59 0.89
C SER A 92 16.45 -18.23 0.07
N PRO A 93 17.60 -18.03 0.73
CA PRO A 93 18.88 -17.79 0.07
C PRO A 93 19.36 -19.01 -0.72
#